data_AF-A0A1I5VQU6-F1
#
_entry.id   AF-A0A1I5VQU6-F1
#
_cell.length_a   1.000
_cell.length_b   1.000
_cell.length_c   1.000
_cell.angle_alpha   90.00
_cell.angle_beta   90.00
_cell.angle_gamma   90.00
#
_symmetry.space_group_name_H-M   'P 1'
#
loop_
_entity.id
_entity.type
_entity.pdbx_description
1 polymer ?
#
loop_
_entity_poly.entity_id
_entity_poly.type
_entity_poly.pdbx_seq_one_letter_code
_entity_poly.pdbx_strand_id
1 'polypeptide(L)'
;MTRKVVTVSLSTPIDEIAALLEVNRARRVLVVNGERLVGIVTRVDLVRALISARESLPRAVSFHDDASIRREIIDALRTELWPSIGEADVTVTNGVVVFWGGYMSEQERKASLVLAEHIAGVRAIDDHRVPLDIAYAMV
;
A
#
# COMPACT_ATOMS: atom_id res chain seq x y z
N MET A 1 0.12 26.13 -31.72
CA MET A 1 0.36 26.84 -30.44
C MET A 1 1.43 26.10 -29.67
N THR A 2 2.58 26.74 -29.42
CA THR A 2 3.71 26.09 -28.74
C THR A 2 3.53 26.24 -27.23
N ARG A 3 3.01 25.19 -26.58
CA ARG A 3 2.94 25.14 -25.11
C ARG A 3 4.38 25.20 -24.59
N LYS A 4 4.71 26.15 -23.71
CA LYS A 4 6.02 26.27 -23.08
C LYS A 4 6.38 24.91 -22.46
N VAL A 5 7.37 24.23 -23.02
CA VAL A 5 7.80 22.91 -22.57
C VAL A 5 8.89 23.12 -21.53
N VAL A 6 8.70 22.53 -20.35
CA VAL A 6 9.68 22.60 -19.26
C VAL A 6 10.73 21.51 -19.48
N THR A 7 11.99 21.91 -19.51
CA THR A 7 13.14 21.02 -19.68
C THR A 7 14.02 21.04 -18.43
N VAL A 8 14.70 19.92 -18.16
CA VAL A 8 15.63 19.73 -17.04
C VAL A 8 16.88 19.01 -17.53
N SER A 9 18.01 19.13 -16.82
CA SER A 9 19.25 18.42 -17.17
C SER A 9 19.30 17.05 -16.49
N LEU A 10 20.24 16.21 -16.92
CA LEU A 10 20.54 14.92 -16.27
C LEU A 10 20.96 15.03 -14.79
N SER A 11 21.44 16.22 -14.38
CA SER A 11 21.90 16.49 -13.03
C SER A 11 20.87 17.21 -12.16
N THR A 12 19.68 17.52 -12.70
CA THR A 12 18.63 18.22 -11.95
C THR A 12 18.12 17.31 -10.82
N PRO A 13 18.16 17.76 -9.55
CA PRO A 13 17.63 17.01 -8.41
C PRO A 13 16.13 16.68 -8.56
N ILE A 14 15.72 15.56 -7.97
CA ILE A 14 14.35 15.04 -8.14
C ILE A 14 13.29 15.92 -7.48
N ASP A 15 13.64 16.57 -6.38
CA ASP A 15 12.84 17.55 -5.65
C ASP A 15 12.64 18.84 -6.46
N GLU A 16 13.68 19.32 -7.15
CA GLU A 16 13.56 20.43 -8.09
C GLU A 16 12.64 20.09 -9.26
N ILE A 17 12.73 18.87 -9.80
CA ILE A 17 11.80 18.40 -10.85
C ILE A 17 10.36 18.42 -10.34
N ALA A 18 10.12 17.98 -9.10
CA ALA A 18 8.80 18.01 -8.49
C ALA A 18 8.25 19.44 -8.39
N ALA A 19 9.07 20.38 -7.89
CA ALA A 19 8.73 21.79 -7.80
C ALA A 19 8.41 22.39 -9.18
N LEU A 20 9.20 22.07 -10.21
CA LEU A 20 8.97 22.53 -11.57
C LEU A 20 7.64 22.04 -12.15
N LEU A 21 7.27 20.77 -11.89
CA LEU A 21 5.98 20.20 -12.31
C LEU A 21 4.79 20.87 -11.61
N GLU A 22 4.98 21.34 -10.38
CA GLU A 22 3.97 22.04 -9.60
C GLU A 22 3.81 23.49 -10.08
N VAL A 23 4.89 24.28 -10.02
CA VAL A 23 4.90 25.72 -10.35
C VAL A 23 4.44 25.98 -11.77
N ASN A 24 4.90 25.17 -12.74
CA ASN A 24 4.54 25.35 -14.15
C ASN A 24 3.21 24.69 -14.52
N ARG A 25 2.52 24.05 -13.56
CA ARG A 25 1.34 23.18 -13.80
C ARG A 25 1.59 22.21 -14.97
N ALA A 26 2.83 21.73 -15.06
CA ALA A 26 3.27 20.84 -16.09
C ALA A 26 2.95 19.40 -15.68
N ARG A 27 2.50 18.59 -16.65
CA ARG A 27 2.24 17.16 -16.41
C ARG A 27 3.52 16.33 -16.48
N ARG A 28 4.53 16.85 -17.17
CA ARG A 28 5.82 16.20 -17.45
C ARG A 28 6.90 17.26 -17.67
N VAL A 29 8.14 16.88 -17.45
CA VAL A 29 9.33 17.61 -17.90
C VAL A 29 10.09 16.76 -18.91
N LEU A 30 10.77 17.42 -19.83
CA LEU A 30 11.69 16.78 -20.77
C LEU A 30 13.11 16.81 -20.20
N VAL A 31 13.80 15.67 -20.21
CA VAL A 31 15.19 15.58 -19.77
C VAL A 31 16.10 15.76 -20.97
N VAL A 32 16.99 16.74 -20.91
CA VAL A 32 17.92 17.07 -21.99
C VAL A 32 19.38 16.90 -21.55
N ASN A 33 20.22 16.49 -22.50
CA ASN A 33 21.68 16.50 -22.36
C ASN A 33 22.27 17.39 -23.46
N GLY A 34 22.62 18.62 -23.09
CA GLY A 34 22.88 19.69 -24.07
C GLY A 34 21.64 19.97 -24.91
N GLU A 35 21.77 19.88 -26.23
CA GLU A 35 20.66 20.09 -27.18
C GLU A 35 19.84 18.83 -27.47
N ARG A 36 20.22 17.68 -26.89
CA ARG A 36 19.55 16.40 -27.17
C ARG A 36 18.50 16.09 -26.11
N LEU A 37 17.28 15.79 -26.56
CA LEU A 37 16.25 15.19 -25.72
C LEU A 37 16.60 13.73 -25.43
N VAL A 38 16.77 13.40 -24.14
CA VAL A 38 17.20 12.06 -23.70
C VAL A 38 16.16 11.34 -22.85
N GLY A 39 15.11 12.03 -22.38
CA GLY A 39 14.06 11.39 -21.60
C GLY A 39 12.89 12.28 -21.25
N ILE A 40 11.95 11.70 -20.50
CA ILE A 40 10.76 12.38 -19.98
C ILE A 40 10.56 11.91 -18.55
N VAL A 41 10.26 12.84 -17.64
CA VAL A 41 9.87 12.53 -16.26
C VAL A 41 8.46 13.06 -16.01
N THR A 42 7.60 12.21 -15.47
CA THR A 42 6.23 12.52 -15.09
C THR A 42 6.04 12.42 -13.58
N ARG A 43 4.90 12.89 -13.09
CA ARG A 43 4.52 12.75 -11.66
C ARG A 43 4.45 11.28 -11.21
N VAL A 44 4.03 10.37 -12.10
CA VAL A 44 3.96 8.94 -11.80
C VAL A 44 5.37 8.36 -11.60
N ASP A 45 6.35 8.85 -12.36
CA ASP A 45 7.74 8.41 -12.22
C ASP A 45 8.34 8.86 -10.88
N LEU A 46 7.98 10.06 -10.39
CA LEU A 46 8.37 10.52 -9.05
C LEU A 46 7.80 9.62 -7.94
N VAL A 47 6.52 9.23 -8.05
CA VAL A 47 5.90 8.31 -7.10
C VAL A 47 6.56 6.92 -7.14
N ARG A 48 6.85 6.42 -8.34
CA ARG A 48 7.58 5.14 -8.51
C ARG A 48 8.98 5.21 -7.89
N ALA A 49 9.70 6.31 -8.09
CA ALA A 49 11.02 6.51 -7.48
C ALA A 49 10.97 6.49 -5.94
N LEU A 50 9.92 7.06 -5.33
CA LEU A 50 9.73 6.99 -3.88
C LEU A 50 9.47 5.56 -3.39
N ILE A 51 8.66 4.78 -4.12
CA ILE A 51 8.40 3.38 -3.80
C ILE A 51 9.70 2.56 -3.88
N SER A 52 10.47 2.69 -4.95
CA SER A 52 11.76 1.99 -5.10
C SER A 52 12.81 2.45 -4.10
N ALA A 53 12.82 3.74 -3.73
CA ALA A 53 13.68 4.25 -2.67
C ALA A 53 13.36 3.60 -1.31
N ARG A 54 12.07 3.35 -1.01
CA ARG A 54 11.65 2.63 0.19
C ARG A 54 12.13 1.17 0.20
N GLU A 55 12.15 0.51 -0.95
CA GLU A 55 12.63 -0.88 -1.08
C GLU A 55 14.15 -1.02 -0.88
N SER A 56 14.90 0.06 -1.15
CA SER A 56 16.36 0.09 -1.05
C SER A 56 16.88 0.61 0.30
N LEU A 57 16.02 1.24 1.10
CA LEU A 57 16.33 1.51 2.51
C LEU A 57 16.42 0.18 3.28
N PRO A 58 17.36 0.04 4.23
CA PRO A 58 17.35 -1.10 5.15
C PRO A 58 15.97 -1.18 5.79
N ARG A 59 15.27 -2.31 5.61
CA ARG A 59 14.05 -2.59 6.38
C ARG A 59 14.41 -2.39 7.85
N ALA A 60 13.66 -1.55 8.55
CA ALA A 60 13.71 -1.53 10.00
C ALA A 60 13.47 -2.97 10.46
N VAL A 61 14.46 -3.54 11.14
CA VAL A 61 14.46 -4.95 11.54
C VAL A 61 13.39 -5.11 12.61
N SER A 62 12.19 -5.52 12.22
CA SER A 62 11.24 -6.19 13.10
C SER A 62 11.50 -7.68 12.99
N PHE A 63 11.67 -8.36 14.12
CA PHE A 63 11.94 -9.81 14.18
C PHE A 63 10.79 -10.67 13.62
N HIS A 64 9.68 -10.05 13.24
CA HIS A 64 8.68 -10.56 12.30
C HIS A 64 8.48 -9.48 11.23
N ASP A 65 8.72 -9.77 9.96
CA ASP A 65 8.31 -8.85 8.89
C ASP A 65 6.79 -8.95 8.72
N ASP A 66 6.14 -7.84 8.32
CA ASP A 66 4.68 -7.77 8.17
C ASP A 66 4.13 -8.86 7.25
N ALA A 67 4.94 -9.31 6.29
CA ALA A 67 4.61 -10.40 5.38
C ALA A 67 4.49 -11.74 6.09
N SER A 68 5.35 -12.03 7.07
CA SER A 68 5.28 -13.24 7.89
C SER A 68 4.09 -13.20 8.83
N ILE A 69 3.84 -12.05 9.48
CA ILE A 69 2.65 -11.84 10.32
C ILE A 69 1.36 -12.04 9.52
N ARG A 70 1.25 -11.43 8.33
CA ARG A 70 0.08 -11.59 7.45
C ARG A 70 -0.14 -13.05 7.08
N ARG A 71 0.93 -13.77 6.74
CA ARG A 71 0.85 -15.18 6.33
C ARG A 71 0.36 -16.06 7.47
N GLU A 72 0.92 -15.88 8.66
CA GLU A 72 0.53 -16.63 9.86
C GLU A 72 -0.93 -16.38 10.22
N ILE A 73 -1.40 -15.12 10.13
CA ILE A 73 -2.82 -14.78 10.31
C ILE A 73 -3.68 -15.53 9.30
N ILE A 74 -3.35 -15.45 8.00
CA ILE A 74 -4.15 -16.09 6.95
C ILE A 74 -4.19 -17.62 7.14
N ASP A 75 -3.07 -18.25 7.49
CA ASP A 75 -3.00 -19.70 7.67
C ASP A 75 -3.80 -20.15 8.92
N ALA A 76 -3.70 -19.40 10.02
CA ALA A 76 -4.48 -19.65 11.22
C ALA A 76 -6.00 -19.49 10.96
N LEU A 77 -6.41 -18.44 10.24
CA LEU A 77 -7.80 -18.23 9.83
C LEU A 77 -8.35 -19.36 8.94
N ARG A 78 -7.54 -19.92 8.05
CA ARG A 78 -7.94 -21.06 7.18
C ARG A 78 -8.12 -22.36 7.94
N THR A 79 -7.38 -22.55 9.03
CA THR A 79 -7.37 -23.82 9.78
C THR A 79 -8.66 -24.02 10.58
N GLU A 80 -9.31 -22.94 11.00
CA GLU A 80 -10.49 -22.96 11.87
C GLU A 80 -11.84 -23.23 11.15
N LEU A 81 -11.84 -23.57 9.84
CA LEU A 81 -13.04 -23.96 9.08
C LEU A 81 -14.19 -22.91 9.09
N TRP A 82 -13.88 -21.61 9.13
CA TRP A 82 -14.90 -20.57 9.06
C TRP A 82 -15.42 -20.39 7.61
N PRO A 83 -16.71 -20.66 7.33
CA PRO A 83 -17.24 -20.77 5.95
C PRO A 83 -17.21 -19.46 5.15
N SER A 84 -16.92 -18.33 5.79
CA SER A 84 -17.17 -16.99 5.26
C SER A 84 -15.90 -16.18 4.99
N ILE A 85 -14.71 -16.76 5.17
CA ILE A 85 -13.45 -16.15 4.71
C ILE A 85 -13.30 -16.33 3.19
N GLY A 86 -14.33 -15.91 2.44
CA GLY A 86 -14.12 -15.42 1.09
C GLY A 86 -13.74 -13.96 1.23
N GLU A 87 -12.45 -13.64 1.11
CA GLU A 87 -11.96 -12.26 0.91
C GLU A 87 -12.01 -11.28 2.09
N ALA A 88 -11.78 -11.72 3.34
CA ALA A 88 -11.32 -10.74 4.34
C ALA A 88 -9.93 -10.23 3.91
N ASP A 89 -9.84 -8.98 3.45
CA ASP A 89 -8.53 -8.39 3.12
C ASP A 89 -7.82 -8.02 4.43
N VAL A 90 -6.75 -8.76 4.73
CA VAL A 90 -5.96 -8.61 5.96
C VAL A 90 -4.64 -7.94 5.62
N THR A 91 -4.53 -6.63 5.84
CA THR A 91 -3.25 -5.92 5.61
C THR A 91 -2.47 -5.80 6.91
N VAL A 92 -1.14 -5.97 6.84
CA VAL A 92 -0.25 -5.78 7.99
C VAL A 92 0.77 -4.69 7.65
N THR A 93 0.95 -3.73 8.54
CA THR A 93 1.95 -2.66 8.39
C THR A 93 2.53 -2.28 9.75
N ASN A 94 3.85 -2.45 9.91
CA ASN A 94 4.58 -2.26 11.17
C ASN A 94 3.96 -3.03 12.36
N GLY A 95 3.50 -4.26 12.12
CA GLY A 95 2.80 -5.09 13.12
C GLY A 95 1.37 -4.64 13.44
N VAL A 96 0.82 -3.65 12.74
CA VAL A 96 -0.61 -3.29 12.85
C VAL A 96 -1.39 -4.09 11.83
N VAL A 97 -2.37 -4.87 12.30
CA VAL A 97 -3.25 -5.69 11.47
C VAL A 97 -4.53 -4.92 11.18
N VAL A 98 -4.91 -4.80 9.92
CA VAL A 98 -6.16 -4.16 9.50
C VAL A 98 -7.04 -5.18 8.80
N PHE A 99 -8.25 -5.38 9.34
CA PHE A 99 -9.28 -6.23 8.75
C PHE A 99 -10.29 -5.39 7.96
N TRP A 100 -10.51 -5.76 6.70
CA TRP A 100 -11.56 -5.21 5.83
C TRP A 100 -12.52 -6.29 5.36
N GLY A 101 -13.72 -5.87 4.94
CA GLY A 101 -14.76 -6.74 4.40
C GLY A 101 -15.96 -6.83 5.33
N GLY A 102 -16.52 -8.04 5.47
CA GLY A 102 -17.65 -8.26 6.36
C GLY A 102 -17.58 -9.56 7.12
N TYR A 103 -18.45 -9.71 8.11
CA TYR A 103 -18.55 -10.90 8.97
C TYR A 103 -20.01 -11.36 9.09
N MET A 104 -20.23 -12.67 9.23
CA MET A 104 -21.59 -13.23 9.30
C MET A 104 -22.07 -13.37 10.75
N SER A 105 -21.16 -13.37 11.73
CA SER A 105 -21.53 -13.40 13.14
C SER A 105 -20.53 -12.65 14.03
N GLU A 106 -21.01 -12.13 15.16
CA GLU A 106 -20.13 -11.54 16.18
C GLU A 106 -19.16 -12.56 16.78
N GLN A 107 -19.50 -13.85 16.76
CA GLN A 107 -18.63 -14.91 17.26
C GLN A 107 -17.42 -15.09 16.34
N GLU A 108 -17.65 -15.14 15.02
CA GLU A 108 -16.60 -15.17 13.99
C GLU A 108 -15.70 -13.92 14.07
N ARG A 109 -16.32 -12.73 14.18
CA ARG A 109 -15.57 -11.48 14.31
C ARG A 109 -14.66 -11.50 15.54
N LYS A 110 -15.16 -11.92 16.70
CA LYS A 110 -14.35 -12.01 17.93
C LYS A 110 -13.27 -13.08 17.84
N ALA A 111 -13.58 -14.25 17.29
CA ALA A 111 -12.61 -15.34 17.16
C ALA A 111 -11.42 -14.92 16.27
N SER A 112 -11.68 -14.27 15.14
CA SER A 112 -10.64 -13.75 14.26
C SER A 112 -9.77 -12.66 14.92
N LEU A 113 -10.35 -11.78 15.74
CA LEU A 113 -9.59 -10.78 16.49
C LEU A 113 -8.66 -11.42 17.53
N VAL A 114 -9.20 -12.35 18.32
CA VAL A 114 -8.42 -13.07 19.34
C VAL A 114 -7.28 -13.84 18.68
N LEU A 115 -7.52 -14.52 17.56
CA LEU A 115 -6.49 -15.26 16.83
C LEU A 115 -5.37 -14.35 16.34
N ALA A 116 -5.69 -13.20 15.75
CA ALA A 116 -4.69 -12.25 15.29
C ALA A 116 -3.89 -11.64 16.45
N GLU A 117 -4.52 -11.38 17.60
CA GLU A 117 -3.84 -10.82 18.78
C GLU A 117 -2.76 -11.76 19.35
N HIS A 118 -2.93 -13.07 19.18
CA HIS A 118 -1.97 -14.06 19.69
C HIS A 118 -0.79 -14.33 18.74
N ILE A 119 -0.75 -13.72 17.55
CA ILE A 119 0.33 -13.91 16.60
C ILE A 119 1.52 -13.02 16.96
N ALA A 120 2.70 -13.63 17.02
CA ALA A 120 3.93 -12.94 17.38
C ALA A 120 4.25 -11.81 16.40
N GLY A 121 4.48 -10.62 16.94
CA GLY A 121 4.75 -9.41 16.16
C GLY A 121 3.53 -8.52 15.90
N VAL A 122 2.32 -8.97 16.23
CA VAL A 122 1.13 -8.11 16.22
C VAL A 122 1.22 -7.10 17.38
N ARG A 123 1.04 -5.82 17.05
CA ARG A 123 1.13 -4.68 17.99
C ARG A 123 -0.22 -4.02 18.24
N ALA A 124 -1.08 -4.02 17.23
CA ALA A 124 -2.42 -3.45 17.30
C ALA A 124 -3.29 -4.07 16.20
N ILE A 125 -4.61 -4.00 16.39
CA ILE A 125 -5.60 -4.47 15.42
C ILE A 125 -6.61 -3.35 15.17
N ASP A 126 -6.91 -3.11 13.90
CA ASP A 126 -7.92 -2.17 13.42
C ASP A 126 -8.97 -2.93 12.59
N ASP A 127 -10.21 -2.98 13.07
CA ASP A 127 -11.29 -3.80 12.49
C ASP A 127 -12.31 -2.89 11.79
N HIS A 128 -12.23 -2.82 10.46
CA HIS A 128 -13.15 -2.07 9.60
C HIS A 128 -14.23 -2.97 8.98
N ARG A 129 -14.38 -4.20 9.45
CA ARG A 129 -15.40 -5.10 8.90
C ARG A 129 -16.79 -4.69 9.35
N VAL A 130 -17.76 -4.89 8.46
CA VAL A 130 -19.18 -4.62 8.72
C VAL A 130 -19.98 -5.92 8.82
N PRO A 131 -21.05 -5.98 9.64
CA PRO A 131 -21.90 -7.16 9.69
C PRO A 131 -22.58 -7.35 8.33
N LEU A 132 -22.50 -8.55 7.77
CA LEU A 132 -23.21 -8.94 6.55
C LEU A 132 -24.56 -9.52 6.93
N ASP A 133 -25.64 -8.81 6.60
CA ASP A 133 -26.98 -9.35 6.69
C ASP A 133 -27.29 -10.14 5.41
N ILE A 134 -27.56 -11.43 5.56
CA ILE A 134 -27.85 -12.35 4.45
C ILE A 134 -29.12 -11.94 3.68
N ALA A 135 -29.93 -11.04 4.25
CA ALA A 135 -31.08 -10.45 3.56
C ALA A 135 -30.70 -9.62 2.31
N TYR A 136 -29.46 -9.11 2.19
CA TYR A 136 -29.05 -8.24 1.08
C TYR A 136 -28.23 -8.96 -0.01
N ALA A 137 -27.77 -10.19 0.23
CA ALA A 137 -26.85 -10.90 -0.67
C ALA A 137 -27.54 -11.84 -1.69
N MET A 138 -28.88 -11.94 -1.68
CA MET A 138 -29.65 -12.78 -2.60
C MET A 138 -30.62 -12.00 -3.51
N VAL A 139 -30.35 -10.72 -3.79
CA VAL A 139 -31.08 -9.92 -4.79
C VAL A 139 -30.15 -9.50 -5.92
#